data_AF-A0A497A5V7-F1
#
_entry.id   AF-A0A497A5V7-F1
#
_cell.length_a   1.000
_cell.length_b   1.000
_cell.length_c   1.000
_cell.angle_alpha   90.00
_cell.angle_beta   90.00
_cell.angle_gamma   90.00
#
_symmetry.space_group_name_H-M   'P 1'
#
loop_
_entity.id
_entity.type
_entity.pdbx_description
1 polymer ?
#
loop_
_entity_poly.entity_id
_entity_poly.type
_entity_poly.pdbx_seq_one_letter_code
_entity_poly.pdbx_strand_id
1 'polypeptide(L)'
;MIDGAGRQVEGHDYTPLGGSCPTYLWFPKWLPGQTLTDPYRLLTPADLPPGDYWLEVGMYGMTSLRRLPVVDLAGNLAGDRLVLGPVRVE
;
A
#
# COMPACT_ATOMS: atom_id res chain seq x y z
N MET A 1 -3.68 -5.71 -5.52
CA MET A 1 -4.33 -7.03 -5.56
C MET A 1 -3.55 -7.92 -6.50
N ILE A 2 -3.17 -9.11 -6.03
CA ILE A 2 -2.28 -10.04 -6.73
C ILE A 2 -2.96 -11.41 -6.80
N ASP A 3 -2.89 -12.07 -7.95
CA ASP A 3 -3.43 -13.41 -8.15
C ASP A 3 -2.50 -14.54 -7.63
N GLY A 4 -2.97 -15.80 -7.68
CA GLY A 4 -2.17 -16.95 -7.27
C GLY A 4 -0.92 -17.22 -8.12
N ALA A 5 -0.77 -16.57 -9.28
CA ALA A 5 0.43 -16.63 -10.11
C ALA A 5 1.41 -15.48 -9.82
N GLY A 6 1.11 -14.62 -8.85
CA GLY A 6 1.94 -13.46 -8.48
C GLY A 6 1.77 -12.25 -9.40
N ARG A 7 0.74 -12.23 -10.26
CA ARG A 7 0.48 -11.11 -11.18
C ARG A 7 -0.40 -10.07 -10.51
N GLN A 8 -0.02 -8.80 -10.63
CA GLN A 8 -0.86 -7.70 -10.21
C GLN A 8 -2.09 -7.61 -11.13
N VAL A 9 -3.28 -7.67 -10.54
CA VAL A 9 -4.56 -7.59 -11.26
C VAL A 9 -5.22 -6.22 -11.11
N GLU A 10 -5.06 -5.59 -9.96
CA GLU A 10 -5.60 -4.27 -9.66
C GLU A 10 -4.70 -3.58 -8.63
N GLY A 11 -4.49 -2.28 -8.76
CA GLY A 11 -3.72 -1.51 -7.79
C GLY A 11 -4.00 -0.03 -7.91
N HIS A 12 -3.79 0.70 -6.82
CA HIS A 12 -3.98 2.14 -6.77
C HIS A 12 -2.85 2.75 -5.96
N ASP A 13 -2.10 3.65 -6.60
CA ASP A 13 -1.03 4.40 -5.97
C ASP A 13 -1.45 5.86 -5.87
N TYR A 14 -1.28 6.46 -4.70
CA TYR A 14 -1.46 7.88 -4.51
C TYR A 14 -0.56 8.41 -3.40
N THR A 15 -0.36 9.73 -3.39
CA THR A 15 0.32 10.38 -2.27
C THR A 15 -0.56 10.37 -1.01
N PRO A 16 0.01 10.36 0.21
CA PRO A 16 -0.77 10.16 1.42
C PRO A 16 -1.95 11.14 1.57
N LEU A 17 -3.11 10.59 1.94
CA LEU A 17 -4.39 11.30 2.10
C LEU A 17 -4.78 12.11 0.86
N GLY A 18 -4.67 11.53 -0.33
CA GLY A 18 -5.02 12.26 -1.55
C GLY A 18 -4.10 13.46 -1.81
N GLY A 19 -2.86 13.42 -1.32
CA GLY A 19 -1.89 14.53 -1.44
C GLY A 19 -2.08 15.65 -0.42
N SER A 20 -3.07 15.54 0.47
CA SER A 20 -3.27 16.51 1.55
C SER A 20 -2.21 16.40 2.65
N CYS A 21 -1.45 15.31 2.72
CA CYS A 21 -0.36 15.11 3.69
C CYS A 21 0.98 14.69 3.03
N PRO A 22 1.66 15.58 2.30
CA PRO A 22 2.90 15.24 1.61
C PRO A 22 4.04 14.96 2.60
N THR A 23 4.93 14.06 2.23
CA THR A 23 6.09 13.64 3.05
C THR A 23 7.35 14.49 2.83
N TYR A 24 7.29 15.51 1.97
CA TYR A 24 8.45 16.30 1.51
C TYR A 24 8.27 17.82 1.64
N LEU A 25 7.37 18.28 2.52
CA LEU A 25 7.20 19.71 2.78
C LEU A 25 8.29 20.25 3.72
N TRP A 26 8.66 21.53 3.54
CA TRP A 26 9.62 22.22 4.41
C TRP A 26 9.07 22.49 5.83
N PHE A 27 7.74 22.45 5.99
CA PHE A 27 7.07 22.36 7.30
C PHE A 27 6.38 20.98 7.39
N PRO A 28 6.72 20.13 8.37
CA PRO A 28 6.21 18.76 8.41
C PRO A 28 4.73 18.74 8.81
N LYS A 29 3.89 18.05 8.03
CA LYS A 29 2.53 17.68 8.45
C LYS A 29 2.48 16.43 9.33
N TRP A 30 3.58 15.69 9.38
CA TRP A 30 3.74 14.46 10.15
C TRP A 30 4.44 14.75 11.47
N LEU A 31 3.84 14.34 12.57
CA LEU A 31 4.47 14.33 13.89
C LEU A 31 4.86 12.89 14.30
N PRO A 32 5.94 12.71 15.08
CA PRO A 32 6.26 11.39 15.62
C PRO A 32 5.08 10.76 16.37
N GLY A 33 4.76 9.50 16.05
CA GLY A 33 3.65 8.77 16.66
C GLY A 33 2.27 9.10 16.09
N GLN A 34 2.15 10.04 15.15
CA GLN A 34 0.88 10.35 14.51
C GLN A 34 0.42 9.20 13.61
N THR A 35 -0.84 8.83 13.74
CA THR A 35 -1.51 7.88 12.83
C THR A 35 -2.57 8.62 12.03
N LEU A 36 -2.61 8.37 10.72
CA LEU A 36 -3.60 8.93 9.81
C LEU A 36 -4.34 7.80 9.11
N THR A 37 -5.66 7.93 8.97
CA THR A 37 -6.50 7.01 8.20
C THR A 37 -6.55 7.48 6.75
N ASP A 38 -6.04 6.66 5.83
CA ASP A 38 -6.04 6.94 4.39
C ASP A 38 -6.85 5.86 3.66
N PRO A 39 -8.12 6.13 3.31
CA PRO A 39 -9.00 5.12 2.73
C PRO A 39 -8.74 4.94 1.22
N TYR A 40 -8.51 3.69 0.81
CA TYR A 40 -8.41 3.31 -0.60
C TYR A 40 -9.62 2.46 -1.01
N ARG A 41 -10.13 2.70 -2.21
CA ARG A 41 -11.14 1.87 -2.84
C ARG A 41 -10.52 1.18 -4.05
N LEU A 42 -10.48 -0.15 -4.02
CA LEU A 42 -10.12 -0.98 -5.17
C LEU A 42 -11.40 -1.44 -5.83
N LEU A 43 -11.51 -1.25 -7.14
CA LEU A 43 -12.65 -1.72 -7.92
C LEU A 43 -12.28 -3.07 -8.52
N THR A 44 -13.06 -4.11 -8.21
CA THR A 44 -12.84 -5.43 -8.79
C THR A 44 -13.24 -5.41 -10.27
N PRO A 45 -12.37 -5.80 -11.21
CA PRO A 45 -12.74 -5.97 -12.61
C PRO A 45 -13.91 -6.95 -12.75
N ALA A 46 -14.86 -6.64 -13.63
CA ALA A 46 -16.07 -7.45 -13.81
C ALA A 46 -15.79 -8.84 -14.43
N ASP A 47 -14.66 -8.97 -15.12
CA ASP A 47 -14.18 -10.19 -15.75
C ASP A 47 -13.17 -10.96 -14.87
N LEU A 48 -12.99 -10.54 -13.62
CA LEU A 48 -12.05 -11.18 -12.71
C LEU A 48 -12.55 -12.58 -12.33
N PRO A 49 -11.78 -13.65 -12.58
CA PRO A 49 -12.18 -15.00 -12.22
C PRO A 49 -12.38 -15.16 -10.71
N PRO A 50 -13.37 -15.96 -10.26
CA PRO A 50 -13.52 -16.30 -8.86
C PRO A 50 -12.26 -16.97 -8.30
N GLY A 51 -11.88 -16.61 -7.07
CA GLY A 51 -10.62 -17.08 -6.49
C GLY A 51 -10.14 -16.24 -5.33
N ASP A 52 -8.99 -16.65 -4.79
CA ASP A 52 -8.30 -15.91 -3.74
C ASP A 52 -7.27 -14.96 -4.37
N TYR A 53 -7.29 -13.71 -3.92
CA TYR A 53 -6.36 -12.68 -4.33
C TYR A 53 -5.71 -12.04 -3.10
N TRP A 54 -4.43 -11.73 -3.17
CA TRP A 54 -3.70 -11.14 -2.04
C TRP A 54 -3.67 -9.62 -2.14
N LEU A 55 -4.00 -8.96 -1.03
CA LEU A 55 -3.82 -7.53 -0.88
C LEU A 55 -2.45 -7.22 -0.32
N GLU A 56 -1.77 -6.29 -0.98
CA GLU A 56 -0.45 -5.82 -0.59
C GLU A 56 -0.49 -4.29 -0.55
N VAL A 57 0.22 -3.72 0.43
CA VAL A 57 0.42 -2.29 0.56
C VAL A 57 1.90 -2.02 0.79
N GLY A 58 2.39 -0.90 0.26
CA GLY A 58 3.77 -0.47 0.44
C GLY A 58 3.92 0.99 0.08
N MET A 59 5.10 1.54 0.34
CA MET A 59 5.46 2.89 -0.08
C MET A 59 6.75 2.84 -0.88
N TYR A 60 6.93 3.83 -1.73
CA TYR A 60 8.16 4.04 -2.48
C TYR A 60 8.46 5.53 -2.58
N GLY A 61 9.72 5.87 -2.87
CA GLY A 61 10.09 7.24 -3.16
C GLY A 61 9.48 7.68 -4.49
N MET A 62 8.64 8.71 -4.48
CA MET A 62 7.88 9.17 -5.66
C MET A 62 8.74 9.42 -6.91
N THR A 63 9.96 9.96 -6.75
CA THR A 63 10.88 10.21 -7.87
C THR A 63 11.82 9.04 -8.17
N SER A 64 12.21 8.27 -7.15
CA SER A 64 13.19 7.19 -7.28
C SER A 64 12.56 5.85 -7.65
N LEU A 65 11.26 5.70 -7.41
CA LEU A 65 10.50 4.46 -7.48
C LEU A 65 11.07 3.32 -6.61
N ARG A 66 11.99 3.66 -5.69
CA ARG A 66 12.58 2.68 -4.77
C ARG A 66 11.63 2.42 -3.63
N ARG A 67 11.37 1.14 -3.37
CA ARG A 67 10.55 0.69 -2.25
C ARG A 67 11.17 1.11 -0.92
N LEU A 68 10.32 1.59 -0.01
CA LEU A 68 10.73 1.95 1.33
C LEU A 68 10.67 0.72 2.23
N PRO A 69 11.64 0.56 3.15
CA PRO A 69 11.60 -0.54 4.11
C PRO A 69 10.41 -0.40 5.05
N VAL A 70 9.78 -1.53 5.35
CA VAL A 70 8.81 -1.68 6.44
C VAL A 70 9.57 -2.17 7.66
N VAL A 71 9.31 -1.54 8.81
CA VAL A 71 9.87 -1.95 10.10
C VAL A 71 8.75 -2.41 11.03
N ASP A 72 9.03 -3.42 11.84
CA ASP A 72 8.10 -3.89 12.87
C ASP A 72 8.08 -2.96 14.10
N LEU A 73 7.23 -3.26 15.09
CA LEU A 73 7.12 -2.48 16.32
C LEU A 73 8.39 -2.49 17.18
N ALA A 74 9.28 -3.47 16.99
CA ALA A 74 10.57 -3.56 17.66
C ALA A 74 11.70 -2.85 16.87
N GLY A 75 11.39 -2.31 15.68
CA GLY A 75 12.33 -1.62 14.81
C GLY A 75 13.13 -2.52 13.88
N ASN A 76 12.80 -3.80 13.77
CA ASN A 76 13.47 -4.72 12.85
C ASN A 76 12.94 -4.54 11.43
N LEU A 77 13.80 -4.77 10.43
CA LEU A 77 13.38 -4.81 9.03
C LEU A 77 12.41 -5.98 8.80
N ALA A 78 11.20 -5.67 8.35
CA ALA A 78 10.12 -6.62 8.07
C ALA A 78 9.84 -6.80 6.57
N GLY A 79 10.61 -6.14 5.69
CA GLY A 79 10.46 -6.19 4.24
C GLY A 79 10.35 -4.80 3.63
N ASP A 80 9.70 -4.69 2.48
CA ASP A 80 9.47 -3.42 1.75
C ASP A 80 7.98 -3.21 1.36
N ARG A 81 7.12 -4.06 1.93
CA ARG A 81 5.67 -4.10 1.77
C ARG A 81 5.04 -4.96 2.86
N LEU A 82 3.74 -4.77 3.07
CA LEU A 82 2.91 -5.58 3.94
C LEU A 82 1.87 -6.34 3.12
N VAL A 83 1.76 -7.66 3.35
CA VAL A 83 0.65 -8.47 2.84
C VAL A 83 -0.47 -8.42 3.88
N LEU A 84 -1.59 -7.81 3.52
CA LEU A 84 -2.75 -7.68 4.43
C LEU A 84 -3.52 -8.99 4.56
N GLY A 85 -3.44 -9.85 3.54
CA GLY A 85 -4.09 -11.15 3.50
C GLY A 85 -4.91 -11.37 2.23
N PRO A 86 -5.57 -12.52 2.13
CA PRO A 86 -6.39 -12.86 0.97
C PRO A 86 -7.76 -12.16 1.02
N VAL A 87 -8.29 -11.89 -0.17
CA VAL A 87 -9.66 -11.48 -0.45
C VAL A 87 -10.24 -12.48 -1.45
N ARG A 88 -11.42 -13.00 -1.14
CA ARG A 88 -12.18 -13.92 -1.99
C ARG A 88 -13.04 -13.13 -2.97
N VAL A 89 -12.93 -13.45 -4.25
CA VAL A 89 -13.85 -13.00 -5.30
C VAL A 89 -14.75 -14.17 -5.69
N GLU A 90 -16.05 -13.92 -5.78
CA GLU A 90 -17.12 -14.90 -6.07
C GLU A 90 -17.80 -14.63 -7.41
#